data_AF-A0A5N1L3Q8-F1
#
_entry.id   AF-A0A5N1L3Q8-F1
#
_cell.length_a   1.000
_cell.length_b   1.000
_cell.length_c   1.000
_cell.angle_alpha   90.00
_cell.angle_beta   90.00
_cell.angle_gamma   90.00
#
_symmetry.space_group_name_H-M   'P 1'
#
loop_
_entity.id
_entity.type
_entity.pdbx_description
1 polymer ?
#
loop_
_entity_poly.entity_id
_entity_poly.type
_entity_poly.pdbx_seq_one_letter_code
_entity_poly.pdbx_strand_id
1 'polypeptide(L)'
;MSNNISLDRRTLVGVTNTDDGEVSGDTKFHFEQDGNRIYAHYEGGDVVDGHLVGTVEGNRWDIRYTQINRNHETATGHSVGVIEVLEDGRLRVEDEWEWESQKGSGETVLEEVR
;
A
#
# COMPACT_ATOMS: atom_id res chain seq x y z
N MET A 1 -11.37 6.23 -23.58
CA MET A 1 -11.96 6.29 -22.23
C MET A 1 -10.91 5.67 -21.34
N SER A 2 -10.19 6.46 -20.55
CA SER A 2 -9.32 5.92 -19.51
C SER A 2 -10.22 5.22 -18.50
N ASN A 3 -10.08 3.90 -18.36
CA ASN A 3 -10.66 3.20 -17.22
C ASN A 3 -9.97 3.79 -15.98
N ASN A 4 -10.69 4.59 -15.20
CA ASN A 4 -10.19 5.02 -13.90
C ASN A 4 -10.30 3.82 -12.96
N ILE A 5 -9.15 3.24 -12.62
CA ILE A 5 -9.05 2.21 -11.59
C ILE A 5 -9.25 2.90 -10.24
N SER A 6 -10.11 2.33 -9.39
CA SER A 6 -10.40 2.87 -8.06
C SER A 6 -10.15 1.81 -7.00
N LEU A 7 -9.40 2.21 -5.97
CA LEU A 7 -9.16 1.43 -4.76
C LEU A 7 -10.23 1.70 -3.68
N ASP A 8 -11.25 2.53 -3.96
CA ASP A 8 -12.28 2.85 -2.98
C ASP A 8 -12.99 1.60 -2.44
N ARG A 9 -13.00 1.46 -1.12
CA ARG A 9 -13.58 0.34 -0.36
C ARG A 9 -12.95 -1.02 -0.67
N ARG A 10 -11.74 -1.05 -1.22
CA ARG A 10 -10.99 -2.27 -1.51
C ARG A 10 -10.12 -2.64 -0.32
N THR A 11 -9.95 -3.94 -0.10
CA THR A 11 -8.99 -4.45 0.89
C THR A 11 -7.93 -5.24 0.16
N LEU A 12 -6.66 -4.90 0.37
CA LEU A 12 -5.52 -5.60 -0.21
C LEU A 12 -4.61 -6.16 0.89
N VAL A 13 -3.84 -7.19 0.56
CA VAL A 13 -2.81 -7.80 1.44
C VAL A 13 -1.48 -7.92 0.73
N GLY A 14 -0.37 -7.91 1.47
CA GLY A 14 0.96 -8.11 0.92
C GLY A 14 1.18 -9.54 0.41
N VAL A 15 1.49 -9.72 -0.86
CA VAL A 15 1.81 -11.05 -1.44
C VAL A 15 3.32 -11.28 -1.46
N THR A 16 4.09 -10.24 -1.73
CA THR A 16 5.56 -10.28 -1.76
C THR A 16 6.10 -8.96 -1.22
N ASN A 17 7.20 -9.03 -0.47
CA ASN A 17 7.98 -7.89 -0.03
C ASN A 17 9.47 -8.29 -0.02
N THR A 18 10.35 -7.46 -0.56
CA THR A 18 11.80 -7.73 -0.57
C THR A 18 12.47 -7.29 0.74
N ASP A 19 13.13 -8.25 1.38
CA ASP A 19 14.22 -8.25 2.39
C ASP A 19 14.22 -7.29 3.61
N ASP A 20 13.56 -6.12 3.61
CA ASP A 20 13.57 -5.15 4.75
C ASP A 20 12.21 -4.49 5.07
N GLY A 21 11.12 -4.87 4.41
CA GLY A 21 9.80 -4.29 4.66
C GLY A 21 9.01 -5.01 5.76
N GLU A 22 8.23 -4.25 6.55
CA GLU A 22 7.39 -4.80 7.63
C GLU A 22 6.01 -5.30 7.13
N VAL A 23 5.73 -5.18 5.84
CA VAL A 23 4.46 -5.61 5.21
C VAL A 23 4.54 -7.08 4.83
N SER A 24 3.50 -7.85 5.20
CA SER A 24 3.37 -9.29 4.93
C SER A 24 1.96 -9.65 4.44
N GLY A 25 1.72 -10.94 4.20
CA GLY A 25 0.37 -11.46 3.89
C GLY A 25 -0.65 -11.32 5.00
N ASP A 26 -0.20 -11.06 6.22
CA ASP A 26 -1.08 -10.75 7.35
C ASP A 26 -1.44 -9.26 7.43
N THR A 27 -0.71 -8.40 6.72
CA THR A 27 -0.94 -6.96 6.71
C THR A 27 -2.08 -6.61 5.74
N LYS A 28 -3.17 -6.07 6.26
CA LYS A 28 -4.37 -5.71 5.50
C LYS A 28 -4.44 -4.21 5.35
N PHE A 29 -4.65 -3.75 4.12
CA PHE A 29 -4.84 -2.35 3.79
C PHE A 29 -6.30 -2.11 3.44
N HIS A 30 -6.97 -1.22 4.16
CA HIS A 30 -8.35 -0.82 3.91
C HIS A 30 -8.36 0.54 3.24
N PHE A 31 -8.58 0.55 1.92
CA PHE A 31 -8.50 1.75 1.11
C PHE A 31 -9.83 2.50 1.03
N GLU A 32 -9.71 3.82 1.04
CA GLU A 32 -10.74 4.78 0.69
C GLU A 32 -10.17 5.72 -0.39
N GLN A 33 -10.97 6.01 -1.41
CA GLN A 33 -10.53 6.89 -2.50
C GLN A 33 -11.64 7.86 -2.92
N ASP A 34 -11.32 9.16 -2.97
CA ASP A 34 -12.19 10.23 -3.44
C ASP A 34 -11.52 10.99 -4.58
N GLY A 35 -11.99 10.75 -5.80
CA GLY A 35 -11.35 11.25 -7.02
C GLY A 35 -9.92 10.73 -7.14
N ASN A 36 -8.96 11.65 -7.14
CA ASN A 36 -7.53 11.31 -7.17
C ASN A 36 -6.92 11.17 -5.78
N ARG A 37 -7.63 11.45 -4.68
CA ARG A 37 -7.10 11.35 -3.33
C ARG A 37 -7.30 9.93 -2.80
N ILE A 38 -6.25 9.34 -2.23
CA ILE A 38 -6.30 8.00 -1.64
C ILE A 38 -5.80 8.03 -0.20
N TYR A 39 -6.43 7.23 0.65
CA TYR A 39 -6.02 6.99 2.03
C TYR A 39 -6.25 5.52 2.38
N ALA A 40 -5.48 5.01 3.33
CA ALA A 40 -5.78 3.72 3.93
C ALA A 40 -5.37 3.68 5.39
N HIS A 41 -6.11 2.88 6.15
CA HIS A 41 -5.62 2.29 7.40
C HIS A 41 -5.09 0.90 7.09
N TYR A 42 -3.99 0.52 7.73
CA TYR A 42 -3.44 -0.82 7.59
C TYR A 42 -2.85 -1.34 8.90
N GLU A 43 -3.00 -2.64 9.11
CA GLU A 43 -2.53 -3.35 10.31
C GLU A 43 -2.31 -4.82 9.99
N GLY A 44 -1.56 -5.51 10.86
CA GLY A 44 -1.30 -6.94 10.75
C GLY A 44 0.15 -7.25 10.37
N GLY A 45 0.57 -8.49 10.65
CA GLY A 45 2.00 -8.82 10.69
C GLY A 45 2.69 -8.01 11.79
N ASP A 46 3.80 -7.36 11.46
CA ASP A 46 4.58 -6.55 12.41
C ASP A 46 4.07 -5.11 12.57
N VAL A 47 3.12 -4.69 11.74
CA VAL A 47 2.46 -3.38 11.83
C VAL A 47 1.29 -3.45 12.81
N VAL A 48 1.34 -2.62 13.85
CA VAL A 48 0.27 -2.48 14.85
C VAL A 48 -0.75 -1.44 14.42
N ASP A 49 -0.30 -0.30 13.88
CA ASP A 49 -1.17 0.77 13.42
C ASP A 49 -0.48 1.55 12.31
N GLY A 50 -1.07 1.55 11.12
CA GLY A 50 -0.51 2.11 9.91
C GLY A 50 -1.51 3.00 9.18
N HIS A 51 -1.03 4.13 8.66
CA HIS A 51 -1.81 5.05 7.86
C HIS A 51 -1.05 5.50 6.63
N LEU A 52 -1.74 5.61 5.50
CA LEU A 52 -1.18 6.19 4.28
C LEU A 52 -2.13 7.23 3.68
N VAL A 53 -1.54 8.19 2.96
CA VAL A 53 -2.25 9.21 2.19
C VAL A 53 -1.46 9.55 0.94
N GLY A 54 -2.17 9.82 -0.15
CA GLY A 54 -1.54 10.29 -1.38
C GLY A 54 -2.51 10.49 -2.51
N THR A 55 -2.02 10.26 -3.73
CA THR A 55 -2.80 10.47 -4.94
C THR A 55 -2.72 9.31 -5.93
N VAL A 56 -3.77 9.13 -6.73
CA VAL A 56 -3.83 8.21 -7.87
C VAL A 56 -4.11 9.00 -9.15
N GLU A 57 -3.20 8.91 -10.11
CA GLU A 57 -3.34 9.49 -11.46
C GLU A 57 -3.34 8.39 -12.52
N GLY A 58 -4.50 8.15 -13.13
CA GLY A 58 -4.70 7.04 -14.06
C GLY A 58 -4.60 5.70 -13.33
N ASN A 59 -3.45 5.04 -13.44
CA ASN A 59 -3.13 3.81 -12.73
C ASN A 59 -1.87 3.92 -11.87
N ARG A 60 -1.34 5.12 -11.66
CA ARG A 60 -0.16 5.32 -10.82
C ARG A 60 -0.59 5.90 -9.49
N TRP A 61 -0.08 5.33 -8.40
CA TRP A 61 -0.20 5.95 -7.08
C TRP A 61 1.12 6.63 -6.67
N ASP A 62 1.01 7.63 -5.81
CA ASP A 62 2.13 8.29 -5.13
C ASP A 62 1.64 8.59 -3.71
N ILE A 63 2.19 7.90 -2.73
CA ILE A 63 1.68 7.88 -1.35
C ILE A 63 2.80 8.04 -0.33
N ARG A 64 2.48 8.67 0.80
CA ARG A 64 3.30 8.62 2.01
C ARG A 64 2.57 7.84 3.09
N TYR A 65 3.33 7.17 3.94
CA TYR A 65 2.80 6.35 5.02
C TYR A 65 3.55 6.58 6.33
N THR A 66 2.87 6.26 7.43
CA THR A 66 3.41 6.23 8.79
C THR A 66 2.88 5.00 9.49
N GLN A 67 3.69 4.40 10.37
CA GLN A 67 3.27 3.25 11.15
C GLN A 67 3.91 3.15 12.53
N ILE A 68 3.30 2.32 13.37
CA ILE A 68 3.84 1.82 14.64
C ILE A 68 4.04 0.32 14.49
N ASN A 69 5.24 -0.17 14.80
CA ASN A 69 5.54 -1.61 14.79
C ASN A 69 5.34 -2.25 16.19
N ARG A 70 5.51 -3.57 16.28
CA ARG A 70 5.39 -4.33 17.54
C ARG A 70 6.42 -3.97 18.62
N ASN A 71 7.51 -3.30 18.25
CA ASN A 71 8.50 -2.78 19.19
C ASN A 71 8.14 -1.39 19.72
N HIS A 72 6.97 -0.85 19.36
CA HIS A 72 6.54 0.53 19.65
C HIS A 72 7.40 1.60 18.97
N GLU A 73 8.09 1.23 17.89
CA GLU A 73 8.87 2.16 17.07
C GLU A 73 8.00 2.72 15.96
N THR A 74 8.24 3.98 15.60
CA THR A 74 7.55 4.66 14.51
C THR A 74 8.42 4.70 13.26
N ALA A 75 7.83 4.47 12.10
CA ALA A 75 8.51 4.64 10.81
C ALA A 75 7.61 5.37 9.80
N THR A 76 8.22 6.10 8.88
CA THR A 76 7.55 6.78 7.77
C THR A 76 8.25 6.52 6.45
N GLY A 77 7.50 6.51 5.35
CA GLY A 77 8.07 6.28 4.03
C GLY A 77 7.23 6.84 2.88
N HIS A 78 7.82 6.76 1.69
CA HIS A 78 7.23 7.15 0.42
C HIS A 78 7.14 5.91 -0.48
N SER A 79 6.04 5.77 -1.21
CA SER A 79 5.82 4.67 -2.14
C SER A 79 5.20 5.19 -3.43
N VAL A 80 5.74 4.72 -4.55
CA VAL A 80 5.25 4.99 -5.91
C VAL A 80 5.07 3.67 -6.63
N GLY A 81 4.03 3.56 -7.45
CA GLY A 81 3.60 2.25 -7.91
C GLY A 81 2.49 2.31 -8.93
N VAL A 82 2.13 1.13 -9.42
CA VAL A 82 1.19 0.93 -10.52
C VAL A 82 0.09 -0.03 -10.08
N ILE A 83 -1.16 0.34 -10.38
CA ILE A 83 -2.36 -0.44 -10.12
C ILE A 83 -2.76 -1.18 -11.39
N GLU A 84 -2.99 -2.48 -11.27
CA GLU A 84 -3.39 -3.36 -12.35
C GLU A 84 -4.68 -4.10 -12.02
N VAL A 85 -5.49 -4.40 -13.04
CA VAL A 85 -6.66 -5.27 -12.91
C VAL A 85 -6.26 -6.66 -13.40
N LEU A 86 -6.32 -7.64 -12.52
CA LEU A 86 -6.03 -9.04 -12.83
C LEU A 86 -7.13 -9.65 -13.70
N GLU A 87 -6.85 -10.79 -14.35
CA GLU A 87 -7.80 -11.50 -15.22
C GLU A 87 -9.11 -11.88 -14.50
N ASP A 88 -9.03 -12.08 -13.19
CA ASP A 88 -10.17 -12.43 -12.34
C ASP A 88 -10.93 -11.18 -11.81
N GLY A 89 -10.51 -9.98 -12.19
CA GLY A 89 -11.12 -8.71 -11.80
C GLY A 89 -10.66 -8.16 -10.44
N ARG A 90 -9.76 -8.85 -9.73
CA ARG A 90 -9.08 -8.32 -8.54
C ARG A 90 -8.11 -7.21 -8.92
N LEU A 91 -7.83 -6.32 -7.98
CA LEU A 91 -6.76 -5.33 -8.13
C LEU A 91 -5.43 -5.86 -7.58
N ARG A 92 -4.35 -5.50 -8.27
CA ARG A 92 -2.97 -5.68 -7.83
C ARG A 92 -2.27 -4.33 -7.83
N VAL A 93 -1.42 -4.10 -6.84
CA VAL A 93 -0.52 -2.94 -6.81
C VAL A 93 0.90 -3.47 -6.74
N GLU A 94 1.75 -2.99 -7.64
CA GLU A 94 3.19 -3.19 -7.56
C GLU A 94 3.81 -1.82 -7.29
N ASP A 95 4.58 -1.72 -6.21
CA ASP A 95 5.16 -0.45 -5.77
C ASP A 95 6.61 -0.58 -5.32
N GLU A 96 7.34 0.49 -5.54
CA GLU A 96 8.67 0.75 -4.99
C GLU A 96 8.50 1.69 -3.80
N TRP A 97 9.08 1.32 -2.65
CA TRP A 97 9.01 2.10 -1.43
C TRP A 97 10.41 2.42 -0.90
N GLU A 98 10.51 3.55 -0.21
CA GLU A 98 11.68 3.94 0.57
C GLU A 98 11.27 4.44 1.95
N TRP A 99 12.09 4.12 2.95
CA TRP A 99 11.96 4.74 4.27
C TRP A 99 12.42 6.20 4.19
N GLU A 100 11.56 7.13 4.63
CA GLU A 100 11.94 8.55 4.81
C GLU A 100 12.53 8.78 6.22
N SER A 101 12.16 7.94 7.20
CA SER A 101 12.62 8.04 8.60
C SER A 101 13.91 7.27 8.90
N GLN A 102 14.33 6.35 8.03
CA GLN A 102 15.49 5.49 8.22
C GLN A 102 16.07 5.02 6.88
N LYS A 103 17.09 4.17 6.91
CA LYS A 103 17.63 3.56 5.67
C LYS A 103 16.81 2.33 5.29
N GLY A 104 16.64 2.13 4.00
CA GLY A 104 16.04 0.94 3.42
C GLY A 104 15.01 1.32 2.36
N SER A 105 14.88 0.46 1.38
CA SER A 105 13.97 0.58 0.25
C SER A 105 13.71 -0.81 -0.30
N GLY A 106 12.60 -0.99 -0.99
CA GLY A 106 12.25 -2.28 -1.55
C GLY A 106 11.06 -2.20 -2.49
N GLU A 107 10.62 -3.37 -2.91
CA GLU A 107 9.44 -3.54 -3.74
C GLU A 107 8.38 -4.32 -2.96
N THR A 108 7.13 -3.91 -3.10
CA THR A 108 5.97 -4.60 -2.53
C THR A 108 4.97 -4.94 -3.63
N VAL A 109 4.31 -6.09 -3.48
CA VAL A 109 3.14 -6.47 -4.26
C VAL A 109 1.96 -6.62 -3.32
N LEU A 110 0.90 -5.86 -3.55
CA LEU A 110 -0.37 -5.98 -2.86
C LEU A 110 -1.42 -6.59 -3.80
N GLU A 111 -2.25 -7.51 -3.29
CA GLU A 111 -3.39 -8.04 -4.05
C GLU A 111 -4.69 -7.95 -3.26
N GLU A 112 -5.79 -7.69 -3.97
CA GLU A 112 -7.12 -7.62 -3.39
C GLU A 112 -7.54 -8.98 -2.80
N VAL A 113 -8.18 -8.94 -1.64
CA VAL A 113 -8.82 -10.11 -1.02
C VAL A 113 -10.27 -10.24 -1.47
N ARG A 114 -10.77 -11.48 -1.56
CA ARG A 114 -12.18 -11.79 -1.86
C ARG A 114 -12.92 -12.29 -0.64
#